data_AF-A0A973KJI0-F1
#
_entry.id   AF-A0A973KJI0-F1
#
_cell.length_a   1.000
_cell.length_b   1.000
_cell.length_c   1.000
_cell.angle_alpha   90.00
_cell.angle_beta   90.00
_cell.angle_gamma   90.00
#
_symmetry.space_group_name_H-M   'P 1'
#
loop_
_entity.id
_entity.type
_entity.pdbx_description
1 polymer ?
#
loop_
_entity_poly.entity_id
_entity_poly.type
_entity_poly.pdbx_seq_one_letter_code
_entity_poly.pdbx_strand_id
1 'polypeptide(L)'
;MPEQHAAAEAFVAELKYWRDVRGLSQSALASKVGYTPSYVSKVEGGQLAPSAAFARQADDTLRAGGALRRTFRDLEATGKPSTTHSAPSGDESHATSLIVEHEDTTLHYDGRTYRATQRRRLYNDSPDPVTRYLVRISVDRYPGDPERSNQHYRENPLTWEEIGLSASIDDEPLTWRVKHDRDAFKELWLLFGQYPLYPGESVWLEYSYTVGDEKWGSWFQRAVRLPTQRMSVRLDFPADLDPIVWGTETSMTAEAMPFRTAVRRTEEDGRRIFSWSTEDPPLHARYRLEWKFRTRPNQEDALHVLEPEATASERMHAVGIVQEGDPILTKTARPFGLPDEAEDARRVVAELISAAERASTVHVFGKGMGVAATQIGIDRAAAIVRSPDGESITLFNPRIVEESRETDEQYEGCLSFFDVRGMVPRPLAISVEHTDIDGQQRITIFERGMARLVAHEVDHLHGMLYRSRMREGVQPIPVSEYRGTGSSWSYGK
;
A
#
# COMPACT_ATOMS: atom_id res chain seq x y z
N MET A 1 29.75 -15.11 -26.97
CA MET A 1 28.77 -14.72 -28.00
C MET A 1 28.84 -15.58 -29.27
N PRO A 2 30.01 -16.00 -29.81
CA PRO A 2 30.06 -16.89 -30.99
C PRO A 2 29.46 -18.30 -30.73
N GLU A 3 29.72 -18.87 -29.55
CA GLU A 3 29.29 -20.23 -29.20
C GLU A 3 27.77 -20.35 -28.97
N GLN A 4 27.14 -19.32 -28.39
CA GLN A 4 25.68 -19.26 -28.21
C GLN A 4 24.93 -19.19 -29.55
N HIS A 5 25.48 -18.44 -30.51
CA HIS A 5 24.90 -18.33 -31.86
C HIS A 5 24.98 -19.67 -32.60
N ALA A 6 26.11 -20.37 -32.50
CA ALA A 6 26.30 -21.69 -33.08
C ALA A 6 25.37 -22.74 -32.46
N ALA A 7 25.15 -22.72 -31.14
CA ALA A 7 24.24 -23.64 -30.47
C ALA A 7 22.76 -23.40 -30.84
N ALA A 8 22.36 -22.13 -31.00
CA ALA A 8 21.02 -21.77 -31.45
C ALA A 8 20.76 -22.21 -32.90
N GLU A 9 21.73 -21.97 -33.80
CA GLU A 9 21.68 -22.43 -35.18
C GLU A 9 21.57 -23.97 -35.27
N ALA A 10 22.29 -24.70 -34.43
CA ALA A 10 22.24 -26.17 -34.38
C ALA A 10 20.86 -26.70 -33.98
N PHE A 11 20.21 -26.12 -32.95
CA PHE A 11 18.86 -26.50 -32.56
C PHE A 11 17.85 -26.24 -33.69
N VAL A 12 17.95 -25.06 -34.32
CA VAL A 12 17.06 -24.66 -35.43
C VAL A 12 17.22 -25.59 -36.63
N ALA A 13 18.45 -25.97 -36.97
CA ALA A 13 18.73 -26.88 -38.06
C ALA A 13 18.13 -28.27 -37.82
N GLU A 14 18.29 -28.83 -36.61
CA GLU A 14 17.68 -30.11 -36.23
C GLU A 14 16.15 -30.05 -36.24
N LEU A 15 15.56 -28.97 -35.72
CA LEU A 15 14.10 -28.83 -35.70
C LEU A 15 13.52 -28.82 -37.12
N LYS A 16 14.11 -28.03 -38.02
CA LYS A 16 13.72 -27.98 -39.44
C LYS A 16 13.88 -29.34 -40.10
N TYR A 17 15.03 -29.96 -39.92
CA TYR A 17 15.33 -31.27 -40.50
C TYR A 17 14.30 -32.32 -40.11
N TRP A 18 14.03 -32.50 -38.81
CA TRP A 18 13.08 -33.51 -38.35
C TRP A 18 11.63 -33.16 -38.70
N ARG A 19 11.27 -31.88 -38.72
CA ARG A 19 9.95 -31.44 -39.19
C ARG A 19 9.73 -31.80 -40.66
N ASP A 20 10.72 -31.54 -41.52
CA ASP A 20 10.67 -31.85 -42.94
C ASP A 20 10.68 -33.37 -43.20
N VAL A 21 11.51 -34.14 -42.48
CA VAL A 21 11.52 -35.62 -42.54
C VAL A 21 10.17 -36.23 -42.17
N ARG A 22 9.41 -35.57 -41.27
CA ARG A 22 8.05 -36.00 -40.90
C ARG A 22 6.95 -35.41 -41.76
N GLY A 23 7.30 -34.62 -42.78
CA GLY A 23 6.35 -33.99 -43.70
C GLY A 23 5.37 -33.05 -43.01
N LEU A 24 5.76 -32.46 -41.87
CA LEU A 24 4.89 -31.55 -41.13
C LEU A 24 5.13 -30.11 -41.59
N SER A 25 4.05 -29.37 -41.84
CA SER A 25 4.13 -27.91 -41.90
C SER A 25 4.42 -27.36 -40.50
N GLN A 26 4.94 -26.13 -40.41
CA GLN A 26 5.14 -25.46 -39.11
C GLN A 26 3.83 -25.41 -38.31
N SER A 27 2.69 -25.17 -38.98
CA SER A 27 1.37 -25.18 -38.37
C SER A 27 0.94 -26.56 -37.87
N ALA A 28 1.27 -27.63 -38.59
CA ALA A 28 0.94 -28.99 -38.18
C ALA A 28 1.80 -29.45 -36.98
N LEU A 29 3.08 -29.07 -36.95
CA LEU A 29 3.94 -29.30 -35.79
C LEU A 29 3.41 -28.54 -34.58
N ALA A 30 3.15 -27.24 -34.73
CA ALA A 30 2.61 -26.37 -33.70
C ALA A 30 1.36 -26.97 -33.02
N SER A 31 0.38 -27.39 -33.82
CA SER A 31 -0.83 -28.05 -33.33
C SER A 31 -0.55 -29.33 -32.54
N LYS A 32 0.44 -30.13 -32.94
CA LYS A 32 0.79 -31.40 -32.27
C LYS A 32 1.55 -31.20 -30.96
N VAL A 33 2.35 -30.13 -30.84
CA VAL A 33 3.13 -29.85 -29.63
C VAL A 33 2.44 -28.87 -28.67
N GLY A 34 1.30 -28.28 -29.05
CA GLY A 34 0.56 -27.33 -28.21
C GLY A 34 1.11 -25.90 -28.26
N TYR A 35 1.70 -25.50 -29.39
CA TYR A 35 2.22 -24.14 -29.64
C TYR A 35 1.54 -23.51 -30.87
N THR A 36 1.79 -22.24 -31.17
CA THR A 36 1.29 -21.60 -32.40
C THR A 36 2.23 -21.79 -33.59
N PRO A 37 1.70 -21.74 -34.83
CA PRO A 37 2.53 -21.72 -36.04
C PRO A 37 3.55 -20.57 -36.01
N SER A 38 3.17 -19.41 -35.44
CA SER A 38 4.06 -18.26 -35.26
C SER A 38 5.22 -18.56 -34.32
N TYR A 39 4.99 -19.22 -33.18
CA TYR A 39 6.06 -19.65 -32.28
C TYR A 39 7.05 -20.58 -33.00
N VAL A 40 6.55 -21.61 -33.71
CA VAL A 40 7.40 -22.53 -34.47
C VAL A 40 8.18 -21.78 -35.56
N SER A 41 7.55 -20.82 -36.24
CA SER A 41 8.21 -19.97 -37.23
C SER A 41 9.29 -19.08 -36.63
N LYS A 42 9.06 -18.47 -35.45
CA LYS A 42 10.03 -17.61 -34.75
C LYS A 42 11.22 -18.42 -34.23
N VAL A 43 10.97 -19.63 -33.73
CA VAL A 43 12.03 -20.57 -33.34
C VAL A 43 12.83 -20.99 -34.56
N GLU A 44 12.17 -21.44 -35.64
CA GLU A 44 12.86 -21.85 -36.87
C GLU A 44 13.55 -20.70 -37.60
N GLY A 45 13.10 -19.45 -37.42
CA GLY A 45 13.75 -18.27 -37.96
C GLY A 45 14.85 -17.72 -37.05
N GLY A 46 15.09 -18.33 -35.89
CA GLY A 46 16.12 -17.91 -34.93
C GLY A 46 15.80 -16.62 -34.17
N GLN A 47 14.57 -16.10 -34.29
CA GLN A 47 14.13 -14.89 -33.56
C GLN A 47 13.72 -15.19 -32.12
N LEU A 48 13.45 -16.47 -31.78
CA LEU A 48 13.02 -16.89 -30.45
C LEU A 48 13.77 -18.16 -30.03
N ALA A 49 14.34 -18.17 -28.83
CA ALA A 49 14.91 -19.38 -28.26
C ALA A 49 13.77 -20.37 -27.89
N PRO A 50 13.92 -21.67 -28.18
CA PRO A 50 12.93 -22.67 -27.78
C PRO A 50 12.84 -22.79 -26.25
N SER A 51 11.67 -23.08 -25.70
CA SER A 51 11.53 -23.53 -24.32
C SER A 51 11.95 -24.99 -24.15
N ALA A 52 12.32 -25.38 -22.93
CA ALA A 52 12.63 -26.77 -22.59
C ALA A 52 11.44 -27.71 -22.83
N ALA A 53 10.21 -27.23 -22.57
CA ALA A 53 8.99 -27.97 -22.82
C ALA A 53 8.77 -28.21 -24.32
N PHE A 54 8.93 -27.16 -25.13
CA PHE A 54 8.86 -27.25 -26.58
C PHE A 54 9.89 -28.22 -27.14
N ALA A 55 11.17 -28.11 -26.74
CA ALA A 55 12.22 -28.99 -27.20
C ALA A 55 11.91 -30.47 -26.91
N ARG A 56 11.40 -30.80 -25.71
CA ARG A 56 10.99 -32.16 -25.36
C ARG A 56 9.81 -32.66 -26.19
N GLN A 57 8.75 -31.86 -26.30
CA GLN A 57 7.53 -32.23 -27.01
C GLN A 57 7.74 -32.35 -28.51
N ALA A 58 8.56 -31.46 -29.10
CA ALA A 58 8.96 -31.53 -30.49
C ALA A 58 9.79 -32.80 -30.77
N ASP A 59 10.72 -33.17 -29.88
CA ASP A 59 11.52 -34.40 -30.02
C ASP A 59 10.63 -35.65 -30.05
N ASP A 60 9.66 -35.72 -29.13
CA ASP A 60 8.74 -36.86 -29.03
C ASP A 60 7.79 -36.91 -30.24
N THR A 61 7.23 -35.76 -30.63
CA THR A 61 6.29 -35.63 -31.75
C THR A 61 6.96 -35.96 -33.08
N LEU A 62 8.18 -35.46 -33.28
CA LEU A 62 8.96 -35.70 -34.49
C LEU A 62 9.71 -37.03 -34.44
N ARG A 63 9.72 -37.73 -33.30
CA ARG A 63 10.50 -38.94 -33.06
C ARG A 63 11.97 -38.73 -33.44
N ALA A 64 12.57 -37.67 -32.90
CA ALA A 64 13.93 -37.22 -33.23
C ALA A 64 15.03 -37.94 -32.42
N GLY A 65 14.67 -38.96 -31.62
CA GLY A 65 15.64 -39.80 -30.92
C GLY A 65 16.51 -39.02 -29.91
N GLY A 66 15.96 -37.96 -29.31
CA GLY A 66 16.68 -37.12 -28.36
C GLY A 66 17.54 -36.02 -29.00
N ALA A 67 17.54 -35.85 -30.33
CA ALA A 67 18.37 -34.86 -31.01
C ALA A 67 18.03 -33.42 -30.61
N LEU A 68 16.74 -33.09 -30.49
CA LEU A 68 16.30 -31.75 -30.09
C LEU A 68 16.56 -31.51 -28.61
N ARG A 69 16.42 -32.53 -27.76
CA ARG A 69 16.77 -32.45 -26.34
C ARG A 69 18.28 -32.31 -26.10
N ARG A 70 19.12 -32.87 -26.98
CA ARG A 70 20.59 -32.72 -26.90
C ARG A 70 21.02 -31.31 -27.29
N THR A 71 20.63 -30.85 -28.47
CA THR A 71 20.96 -29.50 -28.96
C THR A 71 20.38 -28.40 -28.07
N PHE A 72 19.21 -28.63 -27.46
CA PHE A 72 18.66 -27.71 -26.45
C PHE A 72 19.51 -27.64 -25.18
N ARG A 73 20.03 -28.76 -24.68
CA ARG A 73 20.95 -28.76 -23.52
C ARG A 73 22.25 -28.04 -23.83
N ASP A 74 22.78 -28.19 -25.03
CA ASP A 74 23.97 -27.48 -25.47
C ASP A 74 23.70 -25.96 -25.57
N LEU A 75 22.53 -25.57 -26.07
CA LEU A 75 22.05 -24.18 -26.06
C LEU A 75 21.95 -23.63 -24.63
N GLU A 76 21.33 -24.36 -23.70
CA GLU A 76 21.25 -23.95 -22.29
C GLU A 76 22.61 -23.86 -21.61
N ALA A 77 23.52 -24.80 -21.89
CA ALA A 77 24.87 -24.82 -21.31
C ALA A 77 25.73 -23.63 -21.76
N THR A 78 25.46 -23.07 -22.95
CA THR A 78 26.10 -21.84 -23.41
C THR A 78 25.47 -20.58 -22.81
N GLY A 79 24.25 -20.65 -22.25
CA GLY A 79 23.65 -19.62 -21.41
C GLY A 79 24.20 -19.67 -19.98
N LYS A 80 24.50 -18.52 -19.37
CA LYS A 80 24.99 -18.49 -17.96
C LYS A 80 24.06 -19.28 -17.03
N PRO A 81 24.59 -19.95 -15.99
CA PRO A 81 23.77 -20.81 -15.12
C PRO A 81 22.79 -19.98 -14.30
N SER A 82 21.50 -20.21 -14.53
CA SER A 82 20.45 -19.92 -13.55
C SER A 82 20.59 -20.92 -12.41
N THR A 83 20.65 -20.42 -11.19
CA THR A 83 20.74 -21.18 -9.95
C THR A 83 19.64 -22.23 -9.88
N THR A 84 20.06 -23.49 -9.68
CA THR A 84 19.22 -24.62 -9.32
C THR A 84 18.38 -24.31 -8.07
N HIS A 85 17.07 -24.19 -8.22
CA HIS A 85 16.13 -24.39 -7.12
C HIS A 85 15.36 -25.70 -7.35
N SER A 86 15.54 -26.59 -6.38
CA SER A 86 14.81 -27.83 -6.16
C SER A 86 13.30 -27.60 -6.22
N ALA A 87 12.57 -28.54 -6.83
CA ALA A 87 11.12 -28.53 -6.84
C ALA A 87 10.53 -28.63 -5.42
N PRO A 88 9.47 -27.86 -5.11
CA PRO A 88 8.46 -28.27 -4.17
C PRO A 88 7.21 -28.75 -4.92
N SER A 89 6.67 -29.83 -4.38
CA SER A 89 5.38 -30.44 -4.68
C SER A 89 4.20 -29.50 -4.46
N GLY A 90 3.24 -29.53 -5.38
CA GLY A 90 1.80 -29.43 -5.08
C GLY A 90 1.21 -28.04 -4.83
N ASP A 91 0.47 -27.58 -5.85
CA ASP A 91 -0.59 -26.56 -5.86
C ASP A 91 -0.23 -25.08 -5.59
N GLU A 92 -0.77 -24.20 -6.45
CA GLU A 92 -0.81 -22.71 -6.40
C GLU A 92 0.29 -21.82 -7.04
N SER A 93 1.24 -22.30 -7.87
CA SER A 93 2.39 -21.45 -8.30
C SER A 93 2.47 -20.96 -9.77
N HIS A 94 1.38 -20.79 -10.52
CA HIS A 94 1.47 -20.24 -11.90
C HIS A 94 1.50 -18.70 -12.01
N ALA A 95 1.58 -17.95 -10.90
CA ALA A 95 1.52 -16.48 -10.92
C ALA A 95 2.88 -15.76 -10.78
N THR A 96 3.99 -16.48 -10.57
CA THR A 96 5.30 -15.86 -10.27
C THR A 96 6.05 -15.36 -11.50
N SER A 97 5.41 -15.23 -12.66
CA SER A 97 6.09 -14.92 -13.92
C SER A 97 5.32 -13.99 -14.88
N LEU A 98 4.19 -13.43 -14.43
CA LEU A 98 3.50 -12.36 -15.17
C LEU A 98 3.81 -11.03 -14.49
N ILE A 99 4.42 -10.11 -15.23
CA ILE A 99 4.85 -8.80 -14.74
C ILE A 99 3.90 -7.73 -15.27
N VAL A 100 3.54 -6.77 -14.42
CA VAL A 100 2.81 -5.56 -14.82
C VAL A 100 3.83 -4.44 -15.03
N GLU A 101 4.22 -4.19 -16.27
CA GLU A 101 5.20 -3.12 -16.60
C GLU A 101 4.60 -1.74 -16.28
N HIS A 102 3.34 -1.53 -16.67
CA HIS A 102 2.61 -0.30 -16.40
C HIS A 102 1.18 -0.61 -16.00
N GLU A 103 0.68 0.10 -15.00
CA GLU A 103 -0.73 0.10 -14.63
C GLU A 103 -1.26 1.53 -14.51
N ASP A 104 -2.34 1.82 -15.22
CA ASP A 104 -3.09 3.06 -15.11
C ASP A 104 -4.52 2.74 -14.70
N THR A 105 -4.91 3.22 -13.53
CA THR A 105 -6.29 3.09 -13.04
C THR A 105 -6.98 4.44 -13.05
N THR A 106 -8.18 4.50 -13.62
CA THR A 106 -9.08 5.65 -13.50
C THR A 106 -10.37 5.25 -12.81
N LEU A 107 -10.80 6.03 -11.83
CA LEU A 107 -12.14 5.96 -11.23
C LEU A 107 -12.87 7.27 -11.53
N HIS A 108 -13.84 7.22 -12.43
CA HIS A 108 -14.66 8.35 -12.82
C HIS A 108 -15.99 8.29 -12.07
N TYR A 109 -16.38 9.37 -11.41
CA TYR A 109 -17.67 9.52 -10.74
C TYR A 109 -18.52 10.60 -11.42
N ASP A 110 -19.79 10.30 -11.66
CA ASP A 110 -20.76 11.21 -12.28
C ASP A 110 -21.76 11.83 -11.28
N GLY A 111 -21.61 11.54 -9.98
CA GLY A 111 -22.58 11.92 -8.93
C GLY A 111 -23.56 10.82 -8.54
N ARG A 112 -23.56 9.67 -9.21
CA ARG A 112 -24.37 8.49 -8.86
C ARG A 112 -23.63 7.17 -9.03
N THR A 113 -22.77 7.07 -10.03
CA THR A 113 -22.08 5.84 -10.38
C THR A 113 -20.58 6.07 -10.51
N TYR A 114 -19.82 5.07 -10.11
CA TYR A 114 -18.39 4.99 -10.35
C TYR A 114 -18.13 4.09 -11.54
N ARG A 115 -17.44 4.63 -12.55
CA ARG A 115 -16.85 3.85 -13.64
C ARG A 115 -15.36 3.67 -13.39
N ALA A 116 -14.97 2.43 -13.11
CA ALA A 116 -13.58 2.04 -12.96
C ALA A 116 -13.04 1.57 -14.31
N THR A 117 -11.85 2.05 -14.69
CA THR A 117 -11.11 1.59 -15.87
C THR A 117 -9.70 1.21 -15.43
N GLN A 118 -9.27 0.01 -15.79
CA GLN A 118 -7.94 -0.52 -15.47
C GLN A 118 -7.25 -0.86 -16.77
N ARG A 119 -6.10 -0.23 -16.99
CA ARG A 119 -5.24 -0.48 -18.15
C ARG A 119 -3.89 -0.97 -17.66
N ARG A 120 -3.46 -2.14 -18.13
CA ARG A 120 -2.22 -2.81 -17.70
C ARG A 120 -1.40 -3.26 -18.89
N ARG A 121 -0.13 -2.90 -18.93
CA ARG A 121 0.85 -3.52 -19.83
C ARG A 121 1.40 -4.77 -19.15
N LEU A 122 1.00 -5.93 -19.64
CA LEU A 122 1.38 -7.23 -19.08
C LEU A 122 2.54 -7.81 -19.88
N TYR A 123 3.61 -8.23 -19.22
CA TYR A 123 4.75 -8.93 -19.80
C TYR A 123 4.83 -10.35 -19.25
N ASN A 124 4.94 -11.34 -20.15
CA ASN A 124 5.09 -12.74 -19.76
C ASN A 124 6.57 -13.12 -19.65
N ASP A 125 7.07 -13.19 -18.42
CA ASP A 125 8.42 -13.68 -18.09
C ASP A 125 8.44 -15.19 -17.83
N SER A 126 7.31 -15.87 -18.03
CA SER A 126 7.19 -17.31 -17.82
C SER A 126 7.61 -18.08 -19.06
N PRO A 127 8.05 -19.35 -18.92
CA PRO A 127 8.35 -20.20 -20.06
C PRO A 127 7.09 -20.70 -20.79
N ASP A 128 5.90 -20.49 -20.22
CA ASP A 128 4.62 -20.98 -20.73
C ASP A 128 3.73 -19.82 -21.23
N PRO A 129 2.86 -20.03 -22.22
CA PRO A 129 1.91 -19.00 -22.64
C PRO A 129 0.87 -18.70 -21.56
N VAL A 130 0.58 -17.41 -21.32
CA VAL A 130 -0.52 -16.98 -20.45
C VAL A 130 -1.79 -16.87 -21.27
N THR A 131 -2.83 -17.62 -20.88
CA THR A 131 -4.07 -17.75 -21.66
C THR A 131 -5.28 -17.04 -21.04
N ARG A 132 -5.15 -16.58 -19.80
CA ARG A 132 -6.23 -15.94 -19.05
C ARG A 132 -5.71 -15.02 -17.95
N TYR A 133 -6.50 -14.03 -17.58
CA TYR A 133 -6.20 -13.07 -16.52
C TYR A 133 -7.34 -13.00 -15.50
N LEU A 134 -7.02 -13.09 -14.21
CA LEU A 134 -8.04 -13.05 -13.15
C LEU A 134 -8.42 -11.60 -12.82
N VAL A 135 -9.70 -11.28 -12.95
CA VAL A 135 -10.27 -10.01 -12.50
C VAL A 135 -11.21 -10.28 -11.34
N ARG A 136 -11.15 -9.39 -10.33
CA ARG A 136 -12.08 -9.35 -9.21
C ARG A 136 -12.65 -7.94 -9.09
N ILE A 137 -13.97 -7.86 -9.09
CA ILE A 137 -14.75 -6.64 -8.85
C ILE A 137 -15.41 -6.83 -7.50
N SER A 138 -15.13 -5.96 -6.54
CA SER A 138 -15.66 -6.06 -5.18
C SER A 138 -16.12 -4.70 -4.70
N VAL A 139 -17.22 -4.70 -3.96
CA VAL A 139 -17.86 -3.50 -3.41
C VAL A 139 -18.02 -3.67 -1.91
N ASP A 140 -17.87 -2.58 -1.16
CA ASP A 140 -18.14 -2.56 0.28
C ASP A 140 -18.52 -1.15 0.71
N ARG A 141 -19.81 -0.93 0.94
CA ARG A 141 -20.29 0.40 1.33
C ARG A 141 -19.85 0.80 2.75
N TYR A 142 -19.64 -0.17 3.64
CA TYR A 142 -19.39 0.02 5.07
C TYR A 142 -18.12 -0.72 5.52
N PRO A 143 -16.95 -0.38 4.95
CA PRO A 143 -15.71 -1.06 5.29
C PRO A 143 -15.35 -0.77 6.77
N GLY A 144 -15.60 -1.75 7.64
CA GLY A 144 -15.44 -1.62 9.09
C GLY A 144 -16.59 -2.22 9.90
N ASP A 145 -17.76 -2.43 9.28
CA ASP A 145 -18.93 -3.06 9.88
C ASP A 145 -19.38 -4.29 9.05
N PRO A 146 -18.80 -5.48 9.32
CA PRO A 146 -19.09 -6.67 8.54
C PRO A 146 -20.56 -7.09 8.56
N GLU A 147 -21.28 -6.88 9.67
CA GLU A 147 -22.68 -7.26 9.80
C GLU A 147 -23.55 -6.40 8.88
N ARG A 148 -23.35 -5.08 8.92
CA ARG A 148 -24.05 -4.13 8.08
C ARG A 148 -23.70 -4.29 6.61
N SER A 149 -22.43 -4.50 6.27
CA SER A 149 -22.02 -4.81 4.89
C SER A 149 -22.72 -6.06 4.38
N ASN A 150 -22.73 -7.14 5.16
CA ASN A 150 -23.41 -8.39 4.78
C ASN A 150 -24.93 -8.24 4.65
N GLN A 151 -25.57 -7.38 5.45
CA GLN A 151 -26.97 -7.05 5.25
C GLN A 151 -27.16 -6.28 3.93
N HIS A 152 -26.35 -5.25 3.70
CA HIS A 152 -26.46 -4.39 2.52
C HIS A 152 -26.28 -5.16 1.21
N TYR A 153 -25.32 -6.08 1.13
CA TYR A 153 -25.13 -6.92 -0.07
C TYR A 153 -26.36 -7.78 -0.37
N ARG A 154 -27.01 -8.33 0.67
CA ARG A 154 -28.20 -9.18 0.50
C ARG A 154 -29.39 -8.38 -0.01
N GLU A 155 -29.53 -7.14 0.44
CA GLU A 155 -30.62 -6.24 0.04
C GLU A 155 -30.35 -5.59 -1.32
N ASN A 156 -29.07 -5.32 -1.64
CA ASN A 156 -28.65 -4.59 -2.84
C ASN A 156 -27.50 -5.34 -3.56
N PRO A 157 -27.74 -6.56 -4.09
CA PRO A 157 -26.70 -7.39 -4.64
C PRO A 157 -26.03 -6.75 -5.86
N LEU A 158 -24.72 -6.96 -6.00
CA LEU A 158 -23.99 -6.59 -7.20
C LEU A 158 -24.48 -7.46 -8.37
N THR A 159 -24.86 -6.90 -9.52
CA THR A 159 -25.40 -7.66 -10.67
C THR A 159 -24.54 -7.51 -11.93
N TRP A 160 -24.62 -8.45 -12.89
CA TRP A 160 -23.88 -8.30 -14.15
C TRP A 160 -24.43 -7.19 -15.05
N GLU A 161 -25.73 -6.94 -14.97
CA GLU A 161 -26.42 -5.90 -15.74
C GLU A 161 -25.86 -4.51 -15.38
N GLU A 162 -25.71 -4.20 -14.10
CA GLU A 162 -25.16 -2.91 -13.68
C GLU A 162 -23.65 -2.79 -13.86
N ILE A 163 -22.91 -3.91 -13.74
CA ILE A 163 -21.45 -3.90 -13.89
C ILE A 163 -21.06 -3.41 -15.28
N GLY A 164 -21.80 -3.79 -16.31
CA GLY A 164 -21.51 -3.37 -17.69
C GLY A 164 -20.06 -3.63 -18.10
N LEU A 165 -19.51 -4.80 -17.73
CA LEU A 165 -18.10 -5.13 -17.92
C LEU A 165 -17.72 -5.06 -19.41
N SER A 166 -16.68 -4.31 -19.72
CA SER A 166 -15.98 -4.34 -20.99
C SER A 166 -14.53 -4.74 -20.77
N ALA A 167 -13.94 -5.49 -21.69
CA ALA A 167 -12.53 -5.83 -21.65
C ALA A 167 -11.96 -5.98 -23.06
N SER A 168 -10.71 -5.59 -23.25
CA SER A 168 -9.98 -5.69 -24.52
C SER A 168 -8.49 -5.98 -24.30
N ILE A 169 -7.85 -6.53 -25.32
CA ILE A 169 -6.42 -6.78 -25.41
C ILE A 169 -5.90 -6.14 -26.70
N ASP A 170 -4.98 -5.18 -26.62
CA ASP A 170 -4.54 -4.37 -27.77
C ASP A 170 -5.73 -3.91 -28.66
N ASP A 171 -6.76 -3.37 -28.01
CA ASP A 171 -8.03 -2.90 -28.60
C ASP A 171 -8.98 -3.98 -29.15
N GLU A 172 -8.60 -5.26 -29.11
CA GLU A 172 -9.45 -6.38 -29.51
C GLU A 172 -10.33 -6.86 -28.32
N PRO A 173 -11.67 -6.99 -28.47
CA PRO A 173 -12.56 -7.38 -27.38
C PRO A 173 -12.25 -8.77 -26.81
N LEU A 174 -12.23 -8.87 -25.47
CA LEU A 174 -12.04 -10.14 -24.76
C LEU A 174 -13.38 -10.76 -24.36
N THR A 175 -13.41 -12.09 -24.41
CA THR A 175 -14.46 -12.88 -23.74
C THR A 175 -14.01 -13.25 -22.32
N TRP A 176 -14.96 -13.58 -21.45
CA TRP A 176 -14.67 -13.98 -20.08
C TRP A 176 -15.48 -15.17 -19.61
N ARG A 177 -14.96 -15.82 -18.57
CA ARG A 177 -15.67 -16.90 -17.85
C ARG A 177 -15.79 -16.53 -16.38
N VAL A 178 -17.02 -16.50 -15.87
CA VAL A 178 -17.28 -16.29 -14.44
C VAL A 178 -16.68 -17.44 -13.64
N LYS A 179 -15.93 -17.10 -12.60
CA LYS A 179 -15.37 -18.04 -11.61
C LYS A 179 -16.20 -18.03 -10.34
N HIS A 180 -16.54 -16.85 -9.84
CA HIS A 180 -17.41 -16.69 -8.68
C HIS A 180 -18.40 -15.55 -8.92
N ASP A 181 -19.65 -15.80 -8.54
CA ASP A 181 -20.75 -14.85 -8.61
C ASP A 181 -21.35 -14.72 -7.21
N ARG A 182 -21.06 -13.59 -6.53
CA ARG A 182 -21.52 -13.31 -5.16
C ARG A 182 -22.11 -11.91 -5.09
N ASP A 183 -22.95 -11.66 -4.10
CA ASP A 183 -23.63 -10.38 -3.90
C ASP A 183 -22.63 -9.23 -3.67
N ALA A 184 -21.52 -9.49 -2.97
CA ALA A 184 -20.49 -8.50 -2.65
C ALA A 184 -19.36 -8.40 -3.69
N PHE A 185 -19.21 -9.41 -4.55
CA PHE A 185 -18.11 -9.45 -5.52
C PHE A 185 -18.36 -10.38 -6.70
N LYS A 186 -17.76 -10.04 -7.83
CA LYS A 186 -17.60 -10.93 -8.98
C LYS A 186 -16.13 -11.28 -9.17
N GLU A 187 -15.87 -12.51 -9.55
CA GLU A 187 -14.53 -12.98 -9.93
C GLU A 187 -14.64 -13.72 -11.26
N LEU A 188 -13.82 -13.35 -12.23
CA LEU A 188 -13.90 -13.83 -13.60
C LEU A 188 -12.51 -13.94 -14.24
N TRP A 189 -12.40 -14.88 -15.18
CA TRP A 189 -11.22 -15.01 -16.04
C TRP A 189 -11.49 -14.27 -17.33
N LEU A 190 -10.72 -13.23 -17.63
CA LEU A 190 -10.60 -12.71 -18.98
C LEU A 190 -9.80 -13.73 -19.79
N LEU A 191 -10.32 -14.14 -20.95
CA LEU A 191 -9.73 -15.19 -21.77
C LEU A 191 -9.01 -14.53 -22.94
N PHE A 192 -7.70 -14.71 -23.07
CA PHE A 192 -6.92 -14.15 -24.18
C PHE A 192 -7.23 -14.83 -25.54
N GLY A 193 -8.25 -15.71 -25.56
CA GLY A 193 -8.83 -16.26 -26.77
C GLY A 193 -7.83 -17.03 -27.61
N GLN A 194 -7.79 -16.72 -28.90
CA GLN A 194 -6.87 -17.33 -29.87
C GLN A 194 -5.44 -16.78 -29.80
N TYR A 195 -5.18 -15.79 -28.94
CA TYR A 195 -3.91 -15.07 -28.84
C TYR A 195 -3.35 -15.12 -27.42
N PRO A 196 -2.82 -16.28 -26.95
CA PRO A 196 -2.09 -16.34 -25.70
C PRO A 196 -0.96 -15.32 -25.66
N LEU A 197 -0.68 -14.76 -24.49
CA LEU A 197 0.50 -13.93 -24.29
C LEU A 197 1.71 -14.86 -24.17
N TYR A 198 2.57 -14.90 -25.20
CA TYR A 198 3.72 -15.81 -25.22
C TYR A 198 4.89 -15.32 -24.36
N PRO A 199 5.80 -16.22 -23.97
CA PRO A 199 7.04 -15.86 -23.28
C PRO A 199 7.78 -14.73 -24.03
N GLY A 200 8.16 -13.68 -23.30
CA GLY A 200 8.86 -12.51 -23.83
C GLY A 200 7.99 -11.48 -24.55
N GLU A 201 6.66 -11.68 -24.63
CA GLU A 201 5.74 -10.72 -25.23
C GLU A 201 5.11 -9.80 -24.17
N SER A 202 4.78 -8.57 -24.58
CA SER A 202 3.98 -7.62 -23.79
C SER A 202 2.68 -7.28 -24.52
N VAL A 203 1.63 -7.00 -23.77
CA VAL A 203 0.31 -6.63 -24.31
C VAL A 203 -0.41 -5.62 -23.43
N TRP A 204 -1.26 -4.78 -24.01
CA TRP A 204 -2.14 -3.91 -23.25
C TRP A 204 -3.47 -4.61 -22.97
N LEU A 205 -3.71 -4.89 -21.70
CA LEU A 205 -5.02 -5.33 -21.19
C LEU A 205 -5.78 -4.11 -20.68
N GLU A 206 -6.99 -3.89 -21.16
CA GLU A 206 -7.91 -2.92 -20.59
C GLU A 206 -9.21 -3.59 -20.15
N TYR A 207 -9.75 -3.20 -19.00
CA TYR A 207 -11.12 -3.54 -18.63
C TYR A 207 -11.78 -2.40 -17.87
N SER A 208 -13.08 -2.23 -18.06
CA SER A 208 -13.87 -1.21 -17.37
C SER A 208 -15.19 -1.77 -16.87
N TYR A 209 -15.68 -1.24 -15.76
CA TYR A 209 -16.95 -1.62 -15.17
C TYR A 209 -17.53 -0.46 -14.35
N THR A 210 -18.84 -0.52 -14.12
CA THR A 210 -19.61 0.51 -13.42
C THR A 210 -20.24 -0.08 -12.16
N VAL A 211 -20.33 0.72 -11.10
CA VAL A 211 -21.10 0.36 -9.90
C VAL A 211 -21.74 1.64 -9.34
N GLY A 212 -22.96 1.54 -8.83
CA GLY A 212 -23.59 2.62 -8.08
C GLY A 212 -22.84 2.99 -6.80
N ASP A 213 -22.89 4.27 -6.43
CA ASP A 213 -22.26 4.79 -5.22
C ASP A 213 -22.84 4.23 -3.92
N GLU A 214 -24.10 3.78 -3.98
CA GLU A 214 -24.80 3.13 -2.89
C GLU A 214 -24.19 1.76 -2.55
N LYS A 215 -23.47 1.12 -3.48
CA LYS A 215 -22.80 -0.17 -3.27
C LYS A 215 -21.30 -0.02 -3.04
N TRP A 216 -20.62 0.88 -3.76
CA TRP A 216 -19.16 1.00 -3.71
C TRP A 216 -18.66 1.60 -2.39
N GLY A 217 -19.23 2.74 -1.97
CA GLY A 217 -18.67 3.57 -0.89
C GLY A 217 -17.53 4.49 -1.34
N SER A 218 -16.91 5.17 -0.38
CA SER A 218 -15.95 6.25 -0.62
C SER A 218 -14.49 5.81 -0.49
N TRP A 219 -14.13 4.72 -1.17
CA TRP A 219 -12.77 4.17 -1.14
C TRP A 219 -12.41 3.43 -2.44
N PHE A 220 -11.12 3.34 -2.72
CA PHE A 220 -10.54 2.52 -3.77
C PHE A 220 -9.28 1.84 -3.22
N GLN A 221 -9.09 0.54 -3.47
CA GLN A 221 -7.92 -0.18 -2.98
C GLN A 221 -7.26 -1.02 -4.08
N ARG A 222 -5.94 -0.89 -4.19
CA ARG A 222 -5.09 -1.67 -5.08
C ARG A 222 -4.13 -2.56 -4.28
N ALA A 223 -4.37 -3.87 -4.32
CA ALA A 223 -3.45 -4.87 -3.75
C ALA A 223 -2.47 -5.40 -4.81
N VAL A 224 -1.17 -5.18 -4.64
CA VAL A 224 -0.09 -5.61 -5.55
C VAL A 224 0.08 -7.12 -5.45
N ARG A 225 -0.51 -7.87 -6.38
CA ARG A 225 -0.45 -9.35 -6.40
C ARG A 225 0.51 -9.93 -7.44
N LEU A 226 0.96 -9.09 -8.36
CA LEU A 226 1.93 -9.43 -9.40
C LEU A 226 3.09 -8.44 -9.28
N PRO A 227 4.33 -8.84 -9.61
CA PRO A 227 5.43 -7.89 -9.78
C PRO A 227 4.98 -6.75 -10.67
N THR A 228 5.08 -5.52 -10.18
CA THR A 228 4.62 -4.31 -10.88
C THR A 228 5.76 -3.32 -10.89
N GLN A 229 6.12 -2.79 -12.06
CA GLN A 229 7.19 -1.80 -12.20
C GLN A 229 6.66 -0.39 -11.96
N ARG A 230 5.46 -0.08 -12.45
CA ARG A 230 4.86 1.23 -12.27
C ARG A 230 3.34 1.14 -12.15
N MET A 231 2.77 1.93 -11.24
CA MET A 231 1.33 2.13 -11.19
C MET A 231 0.91 3.58 -10.95
N SER A 232 -0.22 3.95 -11.53
CA SER A 232 -0.88 5.23 -11.34
C SER A 232 -2.37 5.05 -11.03
N VAL A 233 -2.93 5.96 -10.24
CA VAL A 233 -4.35 6.05 -9.93
C VAL A 233 -4.80 7.49 -10.18
N ARG A 234 -5.89 7.63 -10.93
CA ARG A 234 -6.61 8.88 -11.20
C ARG A 234 -8.03 8.75 -10.67
N LEU A 235 -8.40 9.55 -9.68
CA LEU A 235 -9.78 9.72 -9.25
C LEU A 235 -10.32 11.00 -9.86
N ASP A 236 -11.49 10.93 -10.46
CA ASP A 236 -12.06 12.01 -11.25
C ASP A 236 -13.50 12.25 -10.77
N PHE A 237 -13.73 13.40 -10.13
CA PHE A 237 -14.97 13.76 -9.46
C PHE A 237 -15.54 15.09 -9.97
N PRO A 238 -16.85 15.33 -9.88
CA PRO A 238 -17.42 16.66 -10.08
C PRO A 238 -16.88 17.66 -9.04
N ALA A 239 -16.47 18.86 -9.47
CA ALA A 239 -15.86 19.85 -8.57
C ALA A 239 -16.87 20.48 -7.60
N ASP A 240 -18.14 20.56 -7.98
CA ASP A 240 -19.27 21.05 -7.17
C ASP A 240 -19.57 20.16 -5.96
N LEU A 241 -19.12 18.91 -5.97
CA LEU A 241 -19.19 18.01 -4.81
C LEU A 241 -18.18 18.35 -3.70
N ASP A 242 -17.27 19.30 -3.97
CA ASP A 242 -16.12 19.67 -3.14
C ASP A 242 -15.40 18.44 -2.54
N PRO A 243 -14.84 17.54 -3.40
CA PRO A 243 -14.21 16.32 -2.92
C PRO A 243 -12.89 16.59 -2.22
N ILE A 244 -12.62 15.78 -1.20
CA ILE A 244 -11.32 15.65 -0.53
C ILE A 244 -10.89 14.19 -0.63
N VAL A 245 -9.63 13.95 -1.01
CA VAL A 245 -9.04 12.61 -1.16
C VAL A 245 -7.79 12.47 -0.28
N TRP A 246 -7.61 11.31 0.34
CA TRP A 246 -6.37 10.92 1.02
C TRP A 246 -6.01 9.47 0.68
N GLY A 247 -4.78 9.04 0.99
CA GLY A 247 -4.37 7.67 0.72
C GLY A 247 -3.38 7.07 1.73
N THR A 248 -3.45 5.75 1.87
CA THR A 248 -2.63 4.94 2.79
C THR A 248 -2.08 3.70 2.09
N GLU A 249 -0.82 3.34 2.37
CA GLU A 249 -0.17 2.11 1.95
C GLU A 249 -0.01 1.13 3.13
N THR A 250 -0.17 -0.18 2.90
CA THR A 250 0.10 -1.23 3.89
C THR A 250 1.05 -2.26 3.26
N SER A 251 2.11 -2.67 3.96
CA SER A 251 3.01 -3.75 3.51
C SER A 251 2.85 -4.99 4.41
N MET A 252 3.32 -6.17 3.98
CA MET A 252 3.11 -7.46 4.69
C MET A 252 3.55 -7.47 6.16
N THR A 253 4.38 -6.52 6.58
CA THR A 253 4.95 -6.43 7.92
C THR A 253 4.77 -5.05 8.56
N ALA A 254 3.98 -4.15 7.98
CA ALA A 254 3.79 -2.78 8.48
C ALA A 254 2.31 -2.38 8.56
N GLU A 255 1.97 -1.62 9.60
CA GLU A 255 0.68 -0.92 9.72
C GLU A 255 0.45 0.07 8.57
N ALA A 256 -0.80 0.48 8.35
CA ALA A 256 -1.12 1.40 7.25
C ALA A 256 -0.44 2.77 7.43
N MET A 257 0.47 3.11 6.51
CA MET A 257 1.20 4.38 6.47
C MET A 257 0.58 5.31 5.43
N PRO A 258 0.64 6.65 5.55
CA PRO A 258 0.30 7.53 4.43
C PRO A 258 1.16 7.24 3.19
N PHE A 259 0.63 7.53 2.00
CA PHE A 259 1.43 7.43 0.78
C PHE A 259 2.73 8.23 0.87
N ARG A 260 3.83 7.63 0.38
CA ARG A 260 5.14 8.29 0.31
C ARG A 260 5.13 9.51 -0.61
N THR A 261 4.30 9.48 -1.64
CA THR A 261 4.08 10.57 -2.58
C THR A 261 2.69 11.16 -2.38
N ALA A 262 2.60 12.49 -2.29
CA ALA A 262 1.33 13.18 -2.11
C ALA A 262 0.39 12.97 -3.31
N VAL A 263 -0.90 12.85 -3.03
CA VAL A 263 -1.95 12.85 -4.07
C VAL A 263 -2.01 14.26 -4.66
N ARG A 264 -1.73 14.39 -5.96
CA ARG A 264 -1.79 15.67 -6.65
C ARG A 264 -3.23 15.99 -7.02
N ARG A 265 -3.61 17.26 -6.87
CA ARG A 265 -4.94 17.76 -7.24
C ARG A 265 -4.84 18.73 -8.40
N THR A 266 -5.67 18.53 -9.41
CA THR A 266 -5.90 19.49 -10.49
C THR A 266 -7.40 19.73 -10.66
N GLU A 267 -7.76 20.86 -11.25
CA GLU A 267 -9.16 21.20 -11.55
C GLU A 267 -9.23 21.65 -13.02
N GLU A 268 -10.12 21.03 -13.79
CA GLU A 268 -10.27 21.24 -15.24
C GLU A 268 -11.73 20.97 -15.63
N ASP A 269 -12.35 21.84 -16.42
CA ASP A 269 -13.71 21.65 -16.97
C ASP A 269 -14.80 21.26 -15.94
N GLY A 270 -14.76 21.87 -14.74
CA GLY A 270 -15.72 21.57 -13.67
C GLY A 270 -15.52 20.19 -13.01
N ARG A 271 -14.39 19.54 -13.31
CA ARG A 271 -13.93 18.28 -12.70
C ARG A 271 -12.78 18.57 -11.74
N ARG A 272 -12.76 17.87 -10.62
CA ARG A 272 -11.63 17.85 -9.68
C ARG A 272 -10.97 16.48 -9.73
N ILE A 273 -9.70 16.48 -10.12
CA ILE A 273 -8.93 15.28 -10.45
C ILE A 273 -7.82 15.08 -9.44
N PHE A 274 -7.72 13.87 -8.92
CA PHE A 274 -6.73 13.45 -7.95
C PHE A 274 -5.85 12.36 -8.56
N SER A 275 -4.56 12.62 -8.67
CA SER A 275 -3.61 11.73 -9.33
C SER A 275 -2.50 11.31 -8.38
N TRP A 276 -2.21 10.02 -8.33
CA TRP A 276 -1.14 9.44 -7.52
C TRP A 276 -0.41 8.35 -8.30
N SER A 277 0.89 8.18 -8.06
CA SER A 277 1.69 7.13 -8.70
C SER A 277 2.86 6.68 -7.83
N THR A 278 3.32 5.46 -8.08
CA THR A 278 4.54 4.90 -7.49
C THR A 278 5.27 4.01 -8.50
N GLU A 279 6.59 3.96 -8.37
CA GLU A 279 7.47 3.02 -9.07
C GLU A 279 7.82 1.86 -8.14
N ASP A 280 8.09 0.69 -8.73
CA ASP A 280 8.46 -0.58 -8.10
C ASP A 280 7.75 -0.87 -6.76
N PRO A 281 6.40 -0.82 -6.71
CA PRO A 281 5.68 -1.08 -5.48
C PRO A 281 5.97 -2.50 -4.96
N PRO A 282 6.22 -2.67 -3.64
CA PRO A 282 6.50 -3.98 -3.08
C PRO A 282 5.37 -4.99 -3.35
N LEU A 283 5.75 -6.23 -3.62
CA LEU A 283 4.77 -7.31 -3.74
C LEU A 283 3.97 -7.42 -2.44
N HIS A 284 2.66 -7.67 -2.57
CA HIS A 284 1.67 -7.73 -1.50
C HIS A 284 1.36 -6.40 -0.79
N ALA A 285 1.96 -5.28 -1.20
CA ALA A 285 1.55 -3.97 -0.74
C ALA A 285 0.08 -3.68 -1.12
N ARG A 286 -0.60 -2.88 -0.29
CA ARG A 286 -1.97 -2.42 -0.53
C ARG A 286 -1.98 -0.91 -0.50
N TYR A 287 -2.39 -0.28 -1.60
CA TYR A 287 -2.58 1.16 -1.68
C TYR A 287 -4.07 1.46 -1.64
N ARG A 288 -4.51 2.23 -0.65
CA ARG A 288 -5.91 2.60 -0.45
C ARG A 288 -6.05 4.10 -0.61
N LEU A 289 -6.98 4.55 -1.44
CA LEU A 289 -7.42 5.93 -1.54
C LEU A 289 -8.83 6.03 -0.99
N GLU A 290 -9.12 7.09 -0.27
CA GLU A 290 -10.43 7.34 0.35
C GLU A 290 -10.82 8.79 0.14
N TRP A 291 -12.12 9.08 0.16
CA TRP A 291 -12.62 10.43 -0.09
C TRP A 291 -13.88 10.77 0.69
N LYS A 292 -14.22 12.06 0.70
CA LYS A 292 -15.51 12.58 1.13
C LYS A 292 -15.95 13.75 0.25
N PHE A 293 -17.26 13.94 0.11
CA PHE A 293 -17.87 15.07 -0.60
C PHE A 293 -18.45 16.04 0.43
N ARG A 294 -17.98 17.28 0.47
CA ARG A 294 -18.43 18.25 1.49
C ARG A 294 -19.83 18.80 1.21
N THR A 295 -20.23 18.93 -0.05
CA THR A 295 -21.56 19.48 -0.43
C THR A 295 -22.63 18.40 -0.54
N ARG A 296 -22.23 17.13 -0.54
CA ARG A 296 -23.11 15.96 -0.45
C ARG A 296 -22.68 15.12 0.76
N PRO A 297 -22.88 15.63 1.99
CA PRO A 297 -22.77 14.79 3.18
C PRO A 297 -23.66 13.57 2.95
N ASN A 298 -23.16 12.37 3.25
CA ASN A 298 -23.93 11.14 3.07
C ASN A 298 -25.30 11.31 3.75
N GLN A 299 -26.36 10.66 3.28
CA GLN A 299 -27.63 10.64 4.02
C GLN A 299 -27.45 10.12 5.46
N GLU A 300 -26.36 9.40 5.71
CA GLU A 300 -25.86 8.99 7.01
C GLU A 300 -25.18 10.09 7.81
N ASP A 301 -24.48 11.05 7.19
CA ASP A 301 -24.05 12.28 7.89
C ASP A 301 -25.28 13.09 8.35
N ALA A 302 -26.44 12.93 7.68
CA ALA A 302 -27.71 13.56 8.06
C ALA A 302 -28.57 12.74 9.05
N LEU A 303 -28.40 11.42 9.11
CA LEU A 303 -29.06 10.53 10.09
C LEU A 303 -28.23 10.33 11.38
N HIS A 304 -26.91 10.55 11.32
CA HIS A 304 -26.00 10.73 12.48
C HIS A 304 -26.13 12.13 13.13
N VAL A 305 -27.26 12.82 12.92
CA VAL A 305 -27.62 14.02 13.71
C VAL A 305 -28.35 13.65 15.01
N LEU A 306 -28.53 12.34 15.27
CA LEU A 306 -28.92 11.83 16.58
C LEU A 306 -27.76 10.99 17.13
N GLU A 307 -26.90 11.68 17.90
CA GLU A 307 -25.61 11.28 18.48
C GLU A 307 -24.39 11.44 17.56
N PRO A 308 -23.54 12.48 17.75
CA PRO A 308 -22.34 12.66 16.96
C PRO A 308 -21.34 11.53 17.23
N GLU A 309 -20.72 10.98 16.18
CA GLU A 309 -19.52 10.15 16.36
C GLU A 309 -18.49 10.94 17.16
N ALA A 310 -18.04 10.37 18.28
CA ALA A 310 -17.10 11.03 19.17
C ALA A 310 -15.87 11.52 18.38
N THR A 311 -15.49 12.80 18.49
CA THR A 311 -14.30 13.36 17.85
C THR A 311 -13.04 12.59 18.24
N ALA A 312 -11.92 12.81 17.54
CA ALA A 312 -10.69 12.12 17.90
C ALA A 312 -10.22 12.53 19.31
N SER A 313 -10.43 13.79 19.70
CA SER A 313 -10.23 14.26 21.07
C SER A 313 -11.20 13.60 22.06
N GLU A 314 -12.48 13.44 21.72
CA GLU A 314 -13.45 12.76 22.60
C GLU A 314 -13.12 11.27 22.80
N ARG A 315 -12.60 10.59 21.76
CA ARG A 315 -12.09 9.22 21.90
C ARG A 315 -10.86 9.15 22.79
N MET A 316 -9.92 10.10 22.66
CA MET A 316 -8.76 10.19 23.56
C MET A 316 -9.18 10.47 25.01
N HIS A 317 -10.17 11.34 25.20
CA HIS A 317 -10.77 11.60 26.51
C HIS A 317 -11.40 10.34 27.11
N ALA A 318 -12.15 9.58 26.32
CA ALA A 318 -12.80 8.34 26.76
C ALA A 318 -11.82 7.27 27.24
N VAL A 319 -10.58 7.27 26.74
CA VAL A 319 -9.50 6.36 27.19
C VAL A 319 -8.64 6.94 28.33
N GLY A 320 -9.03 8.09 28.87
CA GLY A 320 -8.41 8.70 30.04
C GLY A 320 -7.29 9.68 29.73
N ILE A 321 -7.24 10.25 28.52
CA ILE A 321 -6.33 11.35 28.21
C ILE A 321 -7.00 12.69 28.55
N VAL A 322 -6.35 13.47 29.40
CA VAL A 322 -6.74 14.83 29.75
C VAL A 322 -6.70 15.73 28.51
N GLN A 323 -7.77 16.48 28.29
CA GLN A 323 -7.94 17.36 27.13
C GLN A 323 -7.58 18.82 27.43
N GLU A 324 -7.27 19.58 26.37
CA GLU A 324 -6.97 21.01 26.41
C GLU A 324 -8.07 21.78 27.15
N GLY A 325 -7.65 22.67 28.06
CA GLY A 325 -8.54 23.40 28.96
C GLY A 325 -8.43 22.93 30.41
N ASP A 326 -7.95 21.70 30.66
CA ASP A 326 -7.63 21.26 32.01
C ASP A 326 -6.38 22.00 32.56
N PRO A 327 -6.44 22.59 33.77
CA PRO A 327 -5.31 23.30 34.36
C PRO A 327 -4.02 22.48 34.47
N ILE A 328 -4.11 21.15 34.62
CA ILE A 328 -2.93 20.29 34.78
C ILE A 328 -1.99 20.36 33.56
N LEU A 329 -2.53 20.62 32.36
CA LEU A 329 -1.74 20.71 31.11
C LEU A 329 -0.95 22.02 30.99
N THR A 330 -1.26 23.01 31.83
CA THR A 330 -0.62 24.33 31.84
C THR A 330 0.26 24.56 33.07
N LYS A 331 0.38 23.54 33.93
CA LYS A 331 1.17 23.57 35.15
C LYS A 331 2.47 22.81 34.95
N THR A 332 3.58 23.36 35.44
CA THR A 332 4.84 22.61 35.54
C THR A 332 4.67 21.44 36.52
N ALA A 333 4.97 20.24 36.03
CA ALA A 333 4.81 19.00 36.77
C ALA A 333 5.81 18.90 37.93
N ARG A 334 5.39 18.29 39.04
CA ARG A 334 6.28 18.13 40.21
C ARG A 334 7.38 17.09 39.95
N PRO A 335 8.66 17.41 40.18
CA PRO A 335 9.73 16.43 40.06
C PRO A 335 9.63 15.35 41.14
N PHE A 336 10.22 14.19 40.86
CA PHE A 336 10.44 13.13 41.83
C PHE A 336 11.73 13.36 42.62
N GLY A 337 11.70 13.15 43.92
CA GLY A 337 12.87 12.97 44.77
C GLY A 337 13.41 11.54 44.65
N LEU A 338 14.08 11.20 43.54
CA LEU A 338 14.67 9.87 43.34
C LEU A 338 16.03 9.76 44.06
N PRO A 339 16.35 8.59 44.66
CA PRO A 339 15.60 7.32 44.62
C PRO A 339 14.47 7.18 45.66
N ASP A 340 14.30 8.13 46.58
CA ASP A 340 13.34 8.01 47.70
C ASP A 340 11.89 7.79 47.24
N GLU A 341 11.50 8.40 46.11
CA GLU A 341 10.17 8.24 45.49
C GLU A 341 10.13 7.16 44.37
N ALA A 342 11.07 6.21 44.34
CA ALA A 342 11.16 5.20 43.26
C ALA A 342 9.92 4.30 43.11
N GLU A 343 9.19 4.04 44.20
CA GLU A 343 7.93 3.28 44.15
C GLU A 343 6.82 4.08 43.45
N ASP A 344 6.68 5.38 43.77
CA ASP A 344 5.73 6.27 43.10
C ASP A 344 6.09 6.42 41.62
N ALA A 345 7.37 6.57 41.30
CA ALA A 345 7.86 6.63 39.92
C ALA A 345 7.51 5.38 39.12
N ARG A 346 7.72 4.16 39.67
CA ARG A 346 7.32 2.90 39.01
C ARG A 346 5.81 2.80 38.78
N ARG A 347 5.01 3.22 39.77
CA ARG A 347 3.55 3.28 39.65
C ARG A 347 3.13 4.21 38.50
N VAL A 348 3.72 5.41 38.42
CA VAL A 348 3.42 6.37 37.35
C VAL A 348 3.81 5.83 35.98
N VAL A 349 4.94 5.15 35.85
CA VAL A 349 5.33 4.50 34.58
C VAL A 349 4.32 3.42 34.16
N ALA A 350 3.83 2.61 35.09
CA ALA A 350 2.82 1.61 34.77
C ALA A 350 1.51 2.26 34.25
N GLU A 351 1.09 3.36 34.87
CA GLU A 351 -0.07 4.15 34.40
C GLU A 351 0.16 4.75 33.00
N LEU A 352 1.36 5.26 32.73
CA LEU A 352 1.74 5.79 31.42
C LEU A 352 1.72 4.70 30.33
N ILE A 353 2.27 3.52 30.63
CA ILE A 353 2.24 2.37 29.71
C ILE A 353 0.80 1.97 29.42
N SER A 354 -0.03 1.82 30.47
CA SER A 354 -1.44 1.48 30.30
C SER A 354 -2.20 2.55 29.50
N ALA A 355 -1.91 3.83 29.72
CA ALA A 355 -2.52 4.91 28.94
C ALA A 355 -2.10 4.87 27.47
N ALA A 356 -0.83 4.61 27.16
CA ALA A 356 -0.36 4.44 25.80
C ALA A 356 -1.02 3.22 25.10
N GLU A 357 -1.21 2.11 25.82
CA GLU A 357 -1.95 0.95 25.33
C GLU A 357 -3.41 1.29 25.05
N ARG A 358 -4.12 1.97 25.97
CA ARG A 358 -5.51 2.39 25.75
C ARG A 358 -5.63 3.40 24.60
N ALA A 359 -4.71 4.35 24.48
CA ALA A 359 -4.67 5.27 23.34
C ALA A 359 -4.47 4.52 22.01
N SER A 360 -3.67 3.44 22.03
CA SER A 360 -3.42 2.59 20.86
C SER A 360 -4.65 1.78 20.42
N THR A 361 -5.65 1.57 21.29
CA THR A 361 -6.91 0.90 20.90
C THR A 361 -7.84 1.80 20.10
N VAL A 362 -7.70 3.13 20.23
CA VAL A 362 -8.54 4.13 19.54
C VAL A 362 -7.80 4.89 18.45
N HIS A 363 -6.47 4.75 18.35
CA HIS A 363 -5.66 5.33 17.29
C HIS A 363 -4.35 4.56 17.04
N VAL A 364 -3.93 4.48 15.78
CA VAL A 364 -2.68 3.81 15.37
C VAL A 364 -1.56 4.84 15.19
N PHE A 365 -0.41 4.64 15.85
CA PHE A 365 0.69 5.61 15.92
C PHE A 365 1.90 5.22 15.06
N GLY A 366 1.78 5.33 13.73
CA GLY A 366 2.84 4.93 12.79
C GLY A 366 4.13 5.79 12.78
N LYS A 367 4.20 6.87 13.58
CA LYS A 367 5.35 7.79 13.67
C LYS A 367 5.99 7.79 15.07
N GLY A 368 5.65 6.80 15.89
CA GLY A 368 5.91 6.83 17.33
C GLY A 368 4.87 7.67 18.08
N MET A 369 4.90 7.57 19.40
CA MET A 369 4.01 8.31 20.29
C MET A 369 4.72 8.62 21.59
N GLY A 370 4.36 9.74 22.20
CA GLY A 370 4.71 10.03 23.59
C GLY A 370 3.45 10.23 24.42
N VAL A 371 3.59 10.03 25.73
CA VAL A 371 2.60 10.47 26.69
C VAL A 371 3.29 10.93 27.97
N ALA A 372 2.94 12.12 28.42
CA ALA A 372 3.39 12.72 29.67
C ALA A 372 2.39 12.45 30.80
N ALA A 373 2.86 12.36 32.05
CA ALA A 373 2.01 12.10 33.22
C ALA A 373 0.91 13.15 33.40
N THR A 374 1.17 14.41 33.02
CA THR A 374 0.17 15.48 33.03
C THR A 374 -1.01 15.18 32.10
N GLN A 375 -0.78 14.49 30.99
CA GLN A 375 -1.84 14.10 30.03
C GLN A 375 -2.72 12.96 30.53
N ILE A 376 -2.38 12.31 31.64
CA ILE A 376 -3.21 11.28 32.29
C ILE A 376 -3.65 11.70 33.69
N GLY A 377 -3.60 13.00 33.99
CA GLY A 377 -4.07 13.56 35.25
C GLY A 377 -3.09 13.43 36.43
N ILE A 378 -1.83 13.07 36.17
CA ILE A 378 -0.82 12.87 37.21
C ILE A 378 0.17 14.04 37.20
N ASP A 379 0.17 14.83 38.28
CA ASP A 379 1.10 15.96 38.49
C ASP A 379 2.49 15.47 38.95
N ARG A 380 3.22 14.83 38.03
CA ARG A 380 4.58 14.30 38.20
C ARG A 380 5.42 14.45 36.93
N ALA A 381 6.71 14.71 37.07
CA ALA A 381 7.63 14.86 35.94
C ALA A 381 8.08 13.49 35.39
N ALA A 382 7.17 12.77 34.73
CA ALA A 382 7.46 11.52 34.03
C ALA A 382 6.80 11.49 32.65
N ALA A 383 7.52 10.97 31.67
CA ALA A 383 6.98 10.69 30.34
C ALA A 383 7.50 9.36 29.81
N ILE A 384 6.73 8.73 28.94
CA ILE A 384 7.21 7.65 28.09
C ILE A 384 7.16 8.08 26.63
N VAL A 385 8.15 7.66 25.84
CA VAL A 385 8.19 7.85 24.39
C VAL A 385 8.43 6.50 23.76
N ARG A 386 7.51 6.09 22.87
CA ARG A 386 7.65 4.89 22.05
C ARG A 386 8.04 5.29 20.63
N SER A 387 9.18 4.79 20.18
CA SER A 387 9.65 4.98 18.81
C SER A 387 8.83 4.15 17.81
N PRO A 388 8.90 4.45 16.50
CA PRO A 388 8.14 3.72 15.47
C PRO A 388 8.43 2.21 15.40
N ASP A 389 9.60 1.77 15.87
CA ASP A 389 10.03 0.36 15.96
C ASP A 389 9.60 -0.34 17.26
N GLY A 390 8.91 0.37 18.16
CA GLY A 390 8.31 -0.19 19.37
C GLY A 390 9.18 -0.10 20.63
N GLU A 391 10.42 0.39 20.53
CA GLU A 391 11.24 0.65 21.72
C GLU A 391 10.62 1.77 22.56
N SER A 392 10.62 1.61 23.89
CA SER A 392 10.02 2.58 24.81
C SER A 392 11.07 3.17 25.74
N ILE A 393 11.17 4.49 25.74
CA ILE A 393 12.08 5.28 26.57
C ILE A 393 11.25 5.90 27.69
N THR A 394 11.71 5.77 28.92
CA THR A 394 11.11 6.43 30.09
C THR A 394 12.01 7.56 30.54
N LEU A 395 11.43 8.71 30.84
CA LEU A 395 12.14 9.91 31.28
C LEU A 395 11.55 10.39 32.61
N PHE A 396 12.37 10.49 33.65
CA PHE A 396 12.00 11.15 34.91
C PHE A 396 12.73 12.48 35.07
N ASN A 397 12.03 13.48 35.56
CA ASN A 397 12.54 14.84 35.74
C ASN A 397 13.26 15.40 34.50
N PRO A 398 12.80 15.15 33.25
CA PRO A 398 13.59 15.50 32.09
C PRO A 398 13.65 17.01 31.87
N ARG A 399 14.82 17.51 31.46
CA ARG A 399 15.07 18.89 31.09
C ARG A 399 15.98 18.96 29.88
N ILE A 400 15.60 19.75 28.88
CA ILE A 400 16.49 20.06 27.75
C ILE A 400 17.59 21.01 28.25
N VAL A 401 18.85 20.59 28.11
CA VAL A 401 20.04 21.34 28.55
C VAL A 401 20.85 21.89 27.38
N GLU A 402 20.68 21.34 26.18
CA GLU A 402 21.30 21.83 24.95
C GLU A 402 20.40 21.56 23.74
N GLU A 403 20.42 22.46 22.76
CA GLU A 403 19.65 22.37 21.51
C GLU A 403 20.58 22.65 20.33
N SER A 404 20.41 21.90 19.24
CA SER A 404 21.14 22.16 17.99
C SER A 404 20.70 23.48 17.36
N ARG A 405 21.62 24.14 16.64
CA ARG A 405 21.28 25.31 15.80
C ARG A 405 20.45 24.94 14.58
N GLU A 406 20.64 23.72 14.06
CA GLU A 406 19.84 23.21 12.95
C GLU A 406 18.43 22.89 13.46
N THR A 407 17.43 23.36 12.71
CA THR A 407 16.02 23.20 13.04
C THR A 407 15.25 22.73 11.81
N ASP A 408 14.12 22.08 12.04
CA ASP A 408 13.13 21.82 11.01
C ASP A 408 11.73 22.21 11.48
N GLU A 409 10.80 22.34 10.54
CA GLU A 409 9.44 22.77 10.81
C GLU A 409 8.46 21.78 10.20
N GLN A 410 7.66 21.17 11.07
CA GLN A 410 6.90 19.98 10.73
C GLN A 410 5.63 19.86 11.58
N TYR A 411 4.65 19.10 11.10
CA TYR A 411 3.36 18.96 11.77
C TYR A 411 3.41 18.03 12.99
N GLU A 412 2.98 18.54 14.14
CA GLU A 412 2.79 17.79 15.39
C GLU A 412 1.29 17.56 15.67
N GLY A 413 0.99 16.47 16.38
CA GLY A 413 -0.32 16.21 17.00
C GLY A 413 -0.14 16.03 18.50
N CYS A 414 -1.21 16.22 19.27
CA CYS A 414 -1.20 16.07 20.73
C CYS A 414 -2.43 15.29 21.17
N LEU A 415 -2.25 14.27 22.02
CA LEU A 415 -3.34 13.42 22.53
C LEU A 415 -4.41 14.23 23.29
N SER A 416 -4.03 15.38 23.86
CA SER A 416 -4.90 16.28 24.61
C SER A 416 -5.75 17.21 23.73
N PHE A 417 -5.56 17.24 22.42
CA PHE A 417 -6.40 17.98 21.47
C PHE A 417 -6.15 17.42 20.07
N PHE A 418 -6.60 16.18 19.89
CA PHE A 418 -6.13 15.31 18.82
C PHE A 418 -6.77 15.60 17.45
N ASP A 419 -7.78 16.47 17.40
CA ASP A 419 -8.54 16.82 16.18
C ASP A 419 -7.77 17.71 15.19
N VAL A 420 -6.65 18.30 15.62
CA VAL A 420 -5.84 19.22 14.80
C VAL A 420 -4.36 18.83 14.75
N ARG A 421 -3.64 19.38 13.77
CA ARG A 421 -2.18 19.31 13.65
C ARG A 421 -1.62 20.70 13.47
N GLY A 422 -0.55 21.02 14.19
CA GLY A 422 0.12 22.32 14.07
C GLY A 422 1.51 22.18 13.49
N MET A 423 1.89 23.11 12.63
CA MET A 423 3.25 23.20 12.10
C MET A 423 4.16 23.83 13.17
N VAL A 424 5.18 23.08 13.63
CA VAL A 424 6.01 23.46 14.78
C VAL A 424 7.49 23.40 14.40
N PRO A 425 8.26 24.50 14.58
CA PRO A 425 9.71 24.47 14.49
C PRO A 425 10.33 23.75 15.70
N ARG A 426 11.27 22.83 15.48
CA ARG A 426 12.05 22.15 16.53
C ARG A 426 13.53 22.04 16.15
N PRO A 427 14.45 22.02 17.14
CA PRO A 427 15.84 21.63 16.89
C PRO A 427 15.94 20.17 16.42
N LEU A 428 16.87 19.91 15.51
CA LEU A 428 17.13 18.55 14.99
C LEU A 428 17.85 17.66 16.00
N ALA A 429 18.50 18.20 17.03
CA ALA A 429 19.05 17.43 18.12
C ALA A 429 18.90 18.17 19.45
N ILE A 430 18.66 17.40 20.53
CA ILE A 430 18.55 17.91 21.90
C ILE A 430 19.36 17.03 22.85
N SER A 431 20.01 17.65 23.82
CA SER A 431 20.57 16.96 24.98
C SER A 431 19.59 17.10 26.15
N VAL A 432 19.12 15.99 26.68
CA VAL A 432 18.14 15.95 27.77
C VAL A 432 18.80 15.37 29.01
N GLU A 433 18.89 16.18 30.06
CA GLU A 433 19.20 15.73 31.41
C GLU A 433 17.95 15.08 32.00
N HIS A 434 18.06 13.87 32.55
CA HIS A 434 16.98 13.15 33.21
C HIS A 434 17.54 12.29 34.33
N THR A 435 16.66 11.84 35.23
CA THR A 435 17.04 11.04 36.40
C THR A 435 16.63 9.59 36.20
N ASP A 436 17.53 8.64 36.48
CA ASP A 436 17.18 7.23 36.55
C ASP A 436 16.41 6.91 37.83
N ILE A 437 15.76 5.74 37.85
CA ILE A 437 14.97 5.27 38.99
C ILE A 437 15.79 5.11 40.28
N ASP A 438 17.11 4.98 40.19
CA ASP A 438 18.04 4.89 41.31
C ASP A 438 18.60 6.26 41.76
N GLY A 439 18.13 7.36 41.14
CA GLY A 439 18.52 8.73 41.45
C GLY A 439 19.74 9.24 40.67
N GLN A 440 20.34 8.44 39.79
CA GLN A 440 21.48 8.90 38.98
C GLN A 440 21.02 9.87 37.90
N GLN A 441 21.75 10.99 37.74
CA GLN A 441 21.54 11.91 36.62
C GLN A 441 22.21 11.37 35.35
N ARG A 442 21.49 11.42 34.24
CA ARG A 442 21.98 11.06 32.91
C ARG A 442 21.68 12.18 31.93
N ILE A 443 22.57 12.36 30.97
CA ILE A 443 22.31 13.17 29.78
C ILE A 443 22.19 12.22 28.60
N THR A 444 21.09 12.31 27.87
CA THR A 444 20.84 11.52 26.66
C THR A 444 20.62 12.46 25.49
N ILE A 445 21.33 12.20 24.39
CA ILE A 445 21.21 12.96 23.15
C ILE A 445 20.15 12.29 22.29
N PHE A 446 19.16 13.05 21.87
CA PHE A 446 18.13 12.61 20.93
C PHE A 446 18.26 13.40 19.65
N GLU A 447 18.01 12.73 18.53
CA GLU A 447 18.09 13.34 17.21
C GLU A 447 16.77 13.17 16.44
N ARG A 448 16.52 14.11 15.54
CA ARG A 448 15.51 14.04 14.47
C ARG A 448 14.11 13.77 15.04
N GLY A 449 13.44 12.72 14.57
CA GLY A 449 12.09 12.37 15.00
C GLY A 449 12.00 12.10 16.51
N MET A 450 13.03 11.47 17.08
CA MET A 450 13.09 11.22 18.52
C MET A 450 13.31 12.50 19.32
N ALA A 451 14.18 13.40 18.85
CA ALA A 451 14.35 14.72 19.46
C ALA A 451 13.01 15.46 19.56
N ARG A 452 12.22 15.42 18.49
CA ARG A 452 10.90 16.06 18.45
C ARG A 452 9.89 15.44 19.40
N LEU A 453 9.76 14.11 19.41
CA LEU A 453 8.85 13.41 20.32
C LEU A 453 9.22 13.70 21.78
N VAL A 454 10.51 13.60 22.11
CA VAL A 454 10.99 13.89 23.47
C VAL A 454 10.78 15.35 23.84
N ALA A 455 11.08 16.30 22.95
CA ALA A 455 10.85 17.73 23.20
C ALA A 455 9.35 18.03 23.44
N HIS A 456 8.45 17.35 22.73
CA HIS A 456 7.02 17.48 22.92
C HIS A 456 6.58 17.03 24.31
N GLU A 457 7.04 15.86 24.75
CA GLU A 457 6.70 15.37 26.10
C GLU A 457 7.35 16.20 27.21
N VAL A 458 8.57 16.69 27.00
CA VAL A 458 9.22 17.61 27.94
C VAL A 458 8.43 18.92 28.05
N ASP A 459 7.92 19.46 26.95
CA ASP A 459 7.05 20.64 26.98
C ASP A 459 5.79 20.40 27.82
N HIS A 460 5.13 19.24 27.67
CA HIS A 460 3.98 18.87 28.49
C HIS A 460 4.27 18.84 29.99
N LEU A 461 5.46 18.36 30.38
CA LEU A 461 5.89 18.35 31.78
C LEU A 461 6.22 19.75 32.31
N HIS A 462 6.48 20.72 31.43
CA HIS A 462 6.70 22.12 31.79
C HIS A 462 5.43 22.98 31.67
N GLY A 463 4.27 22.37 31.38
CA GLY A 463 3.01 23.09 31.22
C GLY A 463 2.88 23.83 29.88
N MET A 464 3.63 23.39 28.86
CA MET A 464 3.62 23.97 27.53
C MET A 464 2.98 23.00 26.53
N LEU A 465 2.02 23.49 25.75
CA LEU A 465 1.44 22.76 24.61
C LEU A 465 2.15 23.19 23.32
N TYR A 466 2.24 22.33 22.31
CA TYR A 466 2.95 22.67 21.07
C TYR A 466 2.44 23.96 20.39
N ARG A 467 1.18 24.35 20.63
CA ARG A 467 0.60 25.60 20.10
C ARG A 467 1.38 26.84 20.51
N SER A 468 2.02 26.83 21.68
CA SER A 468 2.90 27.94 22.12
C SER A 468 4.21 28.02 21.35
N ARG A 469 4.60 26.94 20.64
CA ARG A 469 5.81 26.85 19.81
C ARG A 469 5.55 27.20 18.35
N MET A 470 4.28 27.28 17.93
CA MET A 470 3.91 27.61 16.55
C MET A 470 4.28 29.06 16.22
N ARG A 471 4.59 29.33 14.94
CA ARG A 471 4.85 30.70 14.49
C ARG A 471 3.60 31.57 14.65
N GLU A 472 3.80 32.84 14.96
CA GLU A 472 2.72 33.81 15.10
C GLU A 472 1.86 33.87 13.82
N GLY A 473 0.54 33.89 14.00
CA GLY A 473 -0.43 33.92 12.91
C GLY A 473 -0.70 32.57 12.23
N VAL A 474 0.05 31.50 12.54
CA VAL A 474 -0.20 30.15 12.02
C VAL A 474 -1.24 29.46 12.89
N GLN A 475 -2.30 28.93 12.27
CA GLN A 475 -3.35 28.18 12.96
C GLN A 475 -3.13 26.66 12.76
N PRO A 476 -3.45 25.83 13.76
CA PRO A 476 -3.52 24.39 13.57
C PRO A 476 -4.55 24.05 12.50
N ILE A 477 -4.22 23.08 11.64
CA ILE A 477 -5.15 22.58 10.62
C ILE A 477 -5.90 21.36 11.15
N PRO A 478 -7.18 21.17 10.78
CA PRO A 478 -7.90 19.94 11.11
C PRO A 478 -7.16 18.70 10.60
N VAL A 479 -7.25 17.58 11.33
CA VAL A 479 -6.64 16.30 10.91
C VAL A 479 -7.10 15.89 9.50
N SER A 480 -8.34 16.21 9.11
CA SER A 480 -8.84 15.95 7.77
C SER A 480 -8.09 16.71 6.67
N GLU A 481 -7.55 17.89 6.98
CA GLU A 481 -6.74 18.70 6.06
C GLU A 481 -5.27 18.25 6.09
N TYR A 482 -4.75 17.91 7.27
CA TYR A 482 -3.39 17.36 7.41
C TYR A 482 -3.18 16.05 6.63
N ARG A 483 -4.17 15.15 6.64
CA ARG A 483 -4.14 13.92 5.82
C ARG A 483 -4.00 14.21 4.32
N GLY A 484 -4.40 15.40 3.86
CA GLY A 484 -4.24 15.87 2.48
C GLY A 484 -2.90 16.55 2.17
N THR A 485 -2.09 16.88 3.17
CA THR A 485 -0.77 17.54 2.99
C THR A 485 0.43 16.59 3.16
N GLY A 486 0.17 15.30 3.38
CA GLY A 486 1.10 14.33 3.97
C GLY A 486 2.45 14.17 3.27
N SER A 487 3.49 14.80 3.82
CA SER A 487 4.85 14.26 3.77
C SER A 487 5.08 13.36 5.00
N SER A 488 5.58 12.14 4.80
CA SER A 488 6.17 11.35 5.88
C SER A 488 7.52 11.97 6.28
N TRP A 489 7.92 11.79 7.53
CA TRP A 489 9.26 12.19 7.98
C TRP A 489 10.29 11.33 7.26
N SER A 490 11.09 11.91 6.37
CA SER A 490 12.34 11.28 5.94
C SER A 490 13.49 12.09 6.51
N TYR A 491 13.87 11.78 7.74
CA TYR A 491 15.25 12.03 8.10
C TYR A 491 16.05 10.88 7.48
N GLY A 492 16.90 11.21 6.50
CA GLY A 492 17.82 10.24 5.93
C GLY A 492 18.56 9.51 7.04
N LYS A 493 18.79 8.20 6.85
CA LYS A 493 19.66 7.41 7.72
C LYS A 493 21.03 8.03 7.84
#